data_AF-A0A954AYN9-F1
#
_entry.id   AF-A0A954AYN9-F1
#
_cell.length_a   1.000
_cell.length_b   1.000
_cell.length_c   1.000
_cell.angle_alpha   90.00
_cell.angle_beta   90.00
_cell.angle_gamma   90.00
#
_symmetry.space_group_name_H-M   'P 1'
#
loop_
_entity.id
_entity.type
_entity.pdbx_description
1 polymer ?
#
loop_
_entity_poly.entity_id
_entity_poly.type
_entity_poly.pdbx_seq_one_letter_code
_entity_poly.pdbx_strand_id
1 'polypeptide(L)'
;MAELPESPTPTLTAIYADYEARQGDGFRDHLGASIIGKSCARALWYDFRWITPAHHSGRLLRLFETGQLEEDRLVRNLRATGATVLEVDPETGRQFRVEDHGGHFGGSLDGVALGLLEAPKTWHVLEFKTHSVKSFNELVAKGVVQSKPQHAAQMQIYMHLTGITRALYVAVCKDTDAL
;
A
#
# COMPACT_ATOMS: atom_id res chain seq x y z
N MET A 1 44.39 -0.72 -5.36
CA MET A 1 43.01 -0.44 -4.90
C MET A 1 42.87 -1.04 -3.52
N ALA A 2 42.17 -0.40 -2.59
CA ALA A 2 41.88 -1.02 -1.29
C ALA A 2 40.96 -2.23 -1.51
N GLU A 3 41.21 -3.33 -0.78
CA GLU A 3 40.29 -4.46 -0.77
C GLU A 3 38.95 -4.04 -0.16
N LEU A 4 37.86 -4.42 -0.82
CA LEU A 4 36.52 -4.17 -0.32
C LEU A 4 36.17 -5.25 0.72
N PRO A 5 35.51 -4.88 1.83
CA PRO A 5 35.09 -5.85 2.83
C PRO A 5 34.09 -6.85 2.24
N GLU A 6 34.20 -8.11 2.66
CA GLU A 6 33.24 -9.15 2.28
C GLU A 6 31.87 -8.89 2.90
N SER A 7 30.82 -9.29 2.17
CA SER A 7 29.44 -9.15 2.63
C SER A 7 28.98 -10.36 3.46
N PRO A 8 28.08 -10.18 4.44
CA PRO A 8 27.51 -8.90 4.88
C PRO A 8 28.47 -8.11 5.77
N THR A 9 28.55 -6.80 5.53
CA THR A 9 29.37 -5.90 6.37
C THR A 9 28.65 -5.56 7.68
N PRO A 10 29.38 -5.25 8.77
CA PRO A 10 28.77 -4.86 10.04
C PRO A 10 27.81 -3.66 9.91
N THR A 11 28.11 -2.70 9.04
CA THR A 11 27.24 -1.54 8.77
C THR A 11 25.89 -1.93 8.18
N LEU A 12 25.87 -2.81 7.16
CA LEU A 12 24.61 -3.25 6.56
C LEU A 12 23.77 -4.07 7.54
N THR A 13 24.43 -4.88 8.37
CA THR A 13 23.78 -5.66 9.44
C THR A 13 23.12 -4.73 10.45
N ALA A 14 23.82 -3.67 10.88
CA ALA A 14 23.28 -2.69 11.82
C ALA A 14 22.06 -1.95 11.26
N ILE A 15 22.06 -1.60 9.96
CA ILE A 15 20.91 -0.98 9.31
C ILE A 15 19.68 -1.90 9.36
N TYR A 16 19.83 -3.19 9.00
CA TYR A 16 18.69 -4.11 9.04
C TYR A 16 18.19 -4.38 10.47
N ALA A 17 19.10 -4.51 11.43
CA ALA A 17 18.74 -4.66 12.84
C ALA A 17 17.93 -3.46 13.37
N ASP A 18 18.25 -2.24 12.93
CA ASP A 18 17.49 -1.03 13.29
C ASP A 18 16.05 -1.07 12.77
N TYR A 19 15.81 -1.53 11.53
CA TYR A 19 14.44 -1.72 11.03
C TYR A 19 13.67 -2.76 11.87
N GLU A 20 14.29 -3.90 12.19
CA GLU A 20 13.67 -4.96 12.99
C GLU A 20 13.31 -4.45 14.40
N ALA A 21 14.20 -3.68 15.03
CA ALA A 21 13.99 -3.11 16.35
C ALA A 21 12.81 -2.10 16.39
N ARG A 22 12.50 -1.44 15.26
CA ARG A 22 11.42 -0.44 15.15
C ARG A 22 10.04 -1.02 14.77
N GLN A 23 9.95 -2.28 14.35
CA GLN A 23 8.71 -2.85 13.77
C GLN A 23 7.49 -2.80 14.73
N GLY A 24 7.71 -2.90 16.04
CA GLY A 24 6.63 -3.14 17.01
C GLY A 24 6.04 -4.55 16.87
N ASP A 25 4.90 -4.82 17.51
CA ASP A 25 4.23 -6.13 17.46
C ASP A 25 3.46 -6.37 16.14
N GLY A 26 3.13 -5.30 15.41
CA GLY A 26 2.38 -5.34 14.16
C GLY A 26 0.88 -5.61 14.33
N PHE A 27 0.37 -5.66 15.56
CA PHE A 27 -1.02 -5.93 15.85
C PHE A 27 -1.90 -4.70 15.58
N ARG A 28 -3.10 -4.95 15.05
CA ARG A 28 -4.10 -3.92 14.76
C ARG A 28 -5.40 -4.26 15.48
N ASP A 29 -6.02 -3.26 16.09
CA ASP A 29 -7.31 -3.39 16.80
C ASP A 29 -8.50 -3.69 15.86
N HIS A 30 -8.26 -3.60 14.55
CA HIS A 30 -9.23 -3.82 13.49
C HIS A 30 -8.72 -4.79 12.44
N LEU A 31 -9.65 -5.49 11.78
CA LEU A 31 -9.36 -6.21 10.55
C LEU A 31 -9.15 -5.20 9.42
N GLY A 32 -7.99 -5.27 8.76
CA GLY A 32 -7.61 -4.32 7.71
C GLY A 32 -8.30 -4.59 6.37
N ALA A 33 -8.85 -3.55 5.74
CA ALA A 33 -9.37 -3.60 4.38
C ALA A 33 -8.33 -4.11 3.36
N SER A 34 -7.04 -3.82 3.59
CA SER A 34 -5.94 -4.28 2.73
C SER A 34 -5.73 -5.79 2.71
N ILE A 35 -6.25 -6.52 3.70
CA ILE A 35 -6.15 -7.98 3.74
C ILE A 35 -7.46 -8.70 3.43
N ILE A 36 -8.60 -7.99 3.38
CA ILE A 36 -9.94 -8.60 3.32
C ILE A 36 -10.14 -9.58 2.15
N GLY A 37 -9.44 -9.38 1.04
CA GLY A 37 -9.48 -10.27 -0.11
C GLY A 37 -8.57 -11.50 -0.05
N LYS A 38 -7.99 -11.83 1.12
CA LYS A 38 -7.28 -13.11 1.32
C LYS A 38 -8.23 -14.27 1.00
N SER A 39 -7.74 -15.26 0.26
CA SER A 39 -8.54 -16.42 -0.16
C SER A 39 -8.94 -17.34 1.00
N CYS A 40 -8.26 -17.27 2.15
CA CYS A 40 -8.51 -18.11 3.32
C CYS A 40 -9.15 -17.29 4.44
N ALA A 41 -10.45 -17.48 4.67
CA ALA A 41 -11.18 -16.81 5.75
C ALA A 41 -10.62 -17.13 7.15
N ARG A 42 -10.11 -18.35 7.36
CA ARG A 42 -9.46 -18.71 8.63
C ARG A 42 -8.17 -17.92 8.86
N ALA A 43 -7.43 -17.58 7.81
CA ALA A 43 -6.24 -16.74 7.94
C ALA A 43 -6.64 -15.32 8.39
N LEU A 44 -7.70 -14.75 7.80
CA LEU A 44 -8.25 -13.45 8.24
C LEU A 44 -8.64 -13.47 9.72
N TRP A 45 -9.29 -14.55 10.17
CA TRP A 45 -9.63 -14.71 11.58
C TRP A 45 -8.40 -14.74 12.48
N TYR A 46 -7.33 -15.44 12.07
CA TYR A 46 -6.08 -15.49 12.82
C TYR A 46 -5.37 -14.14 12.87
N ASP A 47 -5.36 -13.39 11.77
CA ASP A 47 -4.81 -12.03 11.73
C ASP A 47 -5.56 -11.12 12.69
N PHE A 48 -6.91 -11.13 12.65
CA PHE A 48 -7.74 -10.29 13.50
C PHE A 48 -7.63 -10.62 15.00
N ARG A 49 -7.37 -11.90 15.33
CA ARG A 49 -7.25 -12.37 16.72
C ARG A 49 -5.81 -12.46 17.21
N TRP A 50 -4.85 -11.92 16.45
CA TRP A 50 -3.43 -11.86 16.80
C TRP A 50 -2.84 -13.23 17.16
N ILE A 51 -3.31 -14.28 16.48
CA ILE A 51 -2.93 -15.67 16.80
C ILE A 51 -1.45 -15.93 16.48
N THR A 52 -0.92 -15.23 15.48
CA THR A 52 0.48 -15.33 15.07
C THR A 52 1.09 -13.93 15.02
N PRO A 53 2.17 -13.65 15.76
CA PRO A 53 2.89 -12.39 15.62
C PRO A 53 3.57 -12.31 14.25
N ALA A 54 3.52 -11.14 13.62
CA ALA A 54 4.22 -10.89 12.36
C ALA A 54 5.69 -10.61 12.64
N HIS A 55 6.60 -11.37 12.04
CA HIS A 55 8.04 -11.10 12.08
C HIS A 55 8.56 -10.87 10.66
N HIS A 56 9.10 -9.68 10.41
CA HIS A 56 9.67 -9.32 9.11
C HIS A 56 11.16 -9.04 9.25
N SER A 57 11.96 -9.45 8.26
CA SER A 57 13.38 -9.11 8.26
C SER A 57 13.58 -7.62 7.98
N GLY A 58 14.68 -7.03 8.45
CA GLY A 58 15.00 -5.63 8.25
C GLY A 58 15.04 -5.23 6.78
N ARG A 59 15.50 -6.13 5.91
CA ARG A 59 15.45 -5.96 4.46
C ARG A 59 14.02 -5.83 3.95
N LEU A 60 13.09 -6.65 4.45
CA LEU A 60 11.68 -6.60 4.04
C LEU A 60 10.99 -5.34 4.56
N LEU A 61 11.28 -4.93 5.79
CA LEU A 61 10.78 -3.67 6.37
C LEU A 61 11.26 -2.45 5.58
N ARG A 62 12.54 -2.44 5.19
CA ARG A 62 13.08 -1.42 4.28
C ARG A 62 12.41 -1.43 2.90
N LEU A 63 11.99 -2.60 2.42
CA LEU A 63 11.22 -2.70 1.17
C LEU A 63 9.81 -2.11 1.32
N PHE A 64 9.19 -2.20 2.50
CA PHE A 64 7.91 -1.52 2.77
C PHE A 64 8.09 0.00 2.80
N GLU A 65 9.15 0.51 3.43
CA GLU A 65 9.49 1.94 3.41
C GLU A 65 9.75 2.43 1.98
N THR A 66 10.37 1.62 1.11
CA THR A 66 10.49 1.94 -0.32
C THR A 66 9.13 2.15 -0.98
N GLY A 67 8.10 1.41 -0.57
CA GLY A 67 6.73 1.64 -1.01
C GLY A 67 6.18 2.97 -0.53
N GLN A 68 6.34 3.28 0.77
CA GLN A 68 5.88 4.53 1.37
C GLN A 68 6.51 5.76 0.73
N LEU A 69 7.82 5.73 0.49
CA LEU A 69 8.54 6.83 -0.18
C LEU A 69 8.06 7.08 -1.62
N GLU A 70 7.56 6.04 -2.29
CA GLU A 70 7.04 6.14 -3.64
C GLU A 70 5.64 6.76 -3.69
N GLU A 71 4.82 6.60 -2.63
CA GLU A 71 3.48 7.20 -2.55
C GLU A 71 3.58 8.73 -2.76
N ASP A 72 4.50 9.40 -2.07
CA ASP A 72 4.76 10.84 -2.23
C ASP A 72 5.12 11.23 -3.68
N ARG A 73 5.89 10.37 -4.37
CA ARG A 73 6.29 10.60 -5.76
C ARG A 73 5.11 10.43 -6.70
N LEU A 74 4.29 9.40 -6.52
CA LEU A 74 3.10 9.18 -7.32
C LEU A 74 2.09 10.30 -7.16
N VAL A 75 1.93 10.83 -5.95
CA VAL A 75 1.09 12.01 -5.72
C VAL A 75 1.61 13.22 -6.50
N ARG A 76 2.92 13.50 -6.44
CA ARG A 76 3.51 14.60 -7.23
C ARG A 76 3.31 14.40 -8.73
N ASN A 77 3.47 13.16 -9.22
CA ASN A 77 3.25 12.83 -10.63
C ASN A 77 1.79 13.09 -11.06
N LEU A 78 0.82 12.64 -10.27
CA LEU A 78 -0.61 12.89 -10.54
C LEU A 78 -0.93 14.39 -10.51
N ARG A 79 -0.41 15.13 -9.53
CA ARG A 79 -0.57 16.60 -9.48
C ARG A 79 0.03 17.29 -10.71
N ALA A 80 1.15 16.78 -11.22
CA ALA A 80 1.79 17.31 -12.42
C ALA A 80 0.94 17.13 -13.70
N THR A 81 -0.02 16.19 -13.72
CA THR A 81 -0.99 16.07 -14.82
C THR A 81 -2.13 17.08 -14.74
N GLY A 82 -2.16 17.92 -13.70
CA GLY A 82 -3.26 18.84 -13.39
C GLY A 82 -4.36 18.24 -12.51
N ALA A 83 -4.21 16.99 -12.04
CA ALA A 83 -5.17 16.40 -11.12
C ALA A 83 -5.08 17.04 -9.72
N THR A 84 -6.23 17.18 -9.07
CA THR A 84 -6.29 17.48 -7.64
C THR A 84 -6.14 16.18 -6.88
N VAL A 85 -5.16 16.11 -5.97
CA VAL A 85 -4.92 14.95 -5.10
C VAL A 85 -4.97 15.37 -3.65
N LEU A 86 -5.84 14.72 -2.87
CA LEU A 86 -5.96 14.89 -1.43
C LEU A 86 -5.41 13.62 -0.75
N GLU A 87 -4.28 13.76 -0.06
CA GLU A 87 -3.66 12.69 0.75
C GLU A 87 -4.27 12.64 2.16
N VAL A 88 -4.78 13.79 2.60
CA VAL A 88 -5.44 13.97 3.89
C VAL A 88 -6.82 14.59 3.67
N ASP A 89 -7.73 14.24 4.56
CA ASP A 89 -9.06 14.81 4.65
C ASP A 89 -8.93 16.30 5.05
N PRO A 90 -9.38 17.25 4.20
CA PRO A 90 -9.31 18.67 4.50
C PRO A 90 -10.08 19.10 5.75
N GLU A 91 -11.10 18.35 6.16
CA GLU A 91 -11.92 18.68 7.32
C GLU A 91 -11.22 18.30 8.64
N THR A 92 -10.51 17.17 8.64
CA THR A 92 -9.88 16.62 9.85
C THR A 92 -8.38 16.86 9.91
N GLY A 93 -7.73 17.17 8.77
CA GLY A 93 -6.28 17.27 8.64
C GLY A 93 -5.55 15.93 8.81
N ARG A 94 -6.27 14.81 8.75
CA ARG A 94 -5.74 13.45 8.96
C ARG A 94 -5.83 12.65 7.67
N GLN A 95 -5.02 11.59 7.56
CA GLN A 95 -5.14 10.63 6.46
C GLN A 95 -6.58 10.12 6.36
N PHE A 96 -7.09 9.98 5.13
CA PHE A 96 -8.40 9.38 4.89
C PHE A 96 -8.47 7.98 5.50
N ARG A 97 -9.41 7.79 6.43
CA ARG A 97 -9.68 6.52 7.08
C ARG A 97 -11.12 6.11 6.85
N VAL A 98 -11.32 4.81 6.69
CA VAL A 98 -12.63 4.18 6.70
C VAL A 98 -12.71 3.25 7.89
N GLU A 99 -13.87 3.22 8.52
CA GLU A 99 -14.18 2.32 9.62
C GLU A 99 -15.58 1.74 9.45
N ASP A 100 -15.76 0.53 9.97
CA ASP A 100 -17.04 -0.15 10.04
C ASP A 100 -17.05 -1.12 11.23
N HIS A 101 -18.20 -1.72 11.52
CA HIS A 101 -18.37 -2.71 12.60
C HIS A 101 -17.92 -2.18 13.97
N GLY A 102 -18.20 -0.91 14.26
CA GLY A 102 -17.84 -0.27 15.52
C GLY A 102 -16.32 -0.12 15.72
N GLY A 103 -15.56 0.03 14.63
CA GLY A 103 -14.10 0.17 14.65
C GLY A 103 -13.34 -1.15 14.57
N HIS A 104 -14.03 -2.29 14.47
CA HIS A 104 -13.39 -3.60 14.30
C HIS A 104 -13.02 -3.94 12.85
N PHE A 105 -13.43 -3.12 11.89
CA PHE A 105 -12.98 -3.19 10.49
C PHE A 105 -12.60 -1.79 10.01
N GLY A 106 -11.55 -1.69 9.20
CA GLY A 106 -11.15 -0.39 8.68
C GLY A 106 -9.91 -0.40 7.79
N GLY A 107 -9.53 0.78 7.33
CA GLY A 107 -8.32 0.97 6.54
C GLY A 107 -8.00 2.44 6.30
N SER A 108 -6.81 2.66 5.74
CA SER A 108 -6.33 3.98 5.34
C SER A 108 -6.16 4.02 3.83
N LEU A 109 -6.67 5.07 3.20
CA LEU A 109 -6.47 5.31 1.78
C LEU A 109 -5.12 6.00 1.56
N ASP A 110 -4.53 5.78 0.38
CA ASP A 110 -3.36 6.55 -0.07
C ASP A 110 -3.77 7.99 -0.47
N GLY A 111 -5.03 8.16 -0.85
CA GLY A 111 -5.65 9.47 -1.09
C GLY A 111 -6.89 9.36 -1.96
N VAL A 112 -7.37 10.52 -2.42
CA VAL A 112 -8.42 10.64 -3.43
C VAL A 112 -8.02 11.64 -4.50
N ALA A 113 -8.44 11.40 -5.76
CA ALA A 113 -8.13 12.28 -6.88
C ALA A 113 -9.36 12.71 -7.68
N LEU A 114 -9.32 13.96 -8.17
CA LEU A 114 -10.25 14.55 -9.13
C LEU A 114 -9.44 15.14 -10.30
N GLY A 115 -10.02 15.17 -11.50
CA GLY A 115 -9.34 15.74 -12.66
C GLY A 115 -8.38 14.78 -13.37
N LEU A 116 -8.51 13.46 -13.16
CA LEU A 116 -7.84 12.45 -13.99
C LEU A 116 -8.28 12.62 -15.45
N LEU A 117 -7.36 12.52 -16.41
CA LEU A 117 -7.62 12.86 -17.81
C LEU A 117 -8.71 11.99 -18.44
N GLU A 118 -8.79 10.73 -18.06
CA GLU A 118 -9.78 9.76 -18.51
C GLU A 118 -11.17 9.99 -17.87
N ALA A 119 -11.21 10.68 -16.72
CA ALA A 119 -12.44 10.93 -15.95
C ALA A 119 -12.39 12.26 -15.18
N PRO A 120 -12.38 13.42 -15.87
CA PRO A 120 -12.00 14.69 -15.24
C PRO A 120 -12.95 15.20 -14.14
N LYS A 121 -14.19 14.72 -14.11
CA LYS A 121 -15.26 15.22 -13.23
C LYS A 121 -15.65 14.28 -12.10
N THR A 122 -14.93 13.17 -11.93
CA THR A 122 -15.30 12.14 -10.95
C THR A 122 -14.17 11.92 -9.96
N TRP A 123 -14.50 11.83 -8.68
CA TRP A 123 -13.55 11.45 -7.64
C TRP A 123 -13.18 9.97 -7.77
N HIS A 124 -11.92 9.66 -7.47
CA HIS A 124 -11.38 8.31 -7.46
C HIS A 124 -10.66 8.07 -6.13
N VAL A 125 -10.87 6.92 -5.53
CA VAL A 125 -9.95 6.39 -4.50
C VAL A 125 -8.61 6.12 -5.17
N LEU A 126 -7.51 6.49 -4.52
CA LEU A 126 -6.16 6.15 -4.97
C LEU A 126 -5.66 4.92 -4.23
N GLU A 127 -5.08 3.99 -4.97
CA GLU A 127 -4.37 2.83 -4.43
C GLU A 127 -3.04 2.69 -5.17
N PHE A 128 -1.94 2.86 -4.45
CA PHE A 128 -0.58 2.85 -4.94
C PHE A 128 0.11 1.54 -4.56
N LYS A 129 0.77 0.91 -5.53
CA LYS A 129 1.50 -0.35 -5.29
C LYS A 129 2.82 -0.40 -6.01
N THR A 130 3.87 -0.75 -5.26
CA THR A 130 5.15 -1.13 -5.86
C THR A 130 5.19 -2.62 -6.15
N HIS A 131 5.66 -2.99 -7.34
CA HIS A 131 5.72 -4.36 -7.81
C HIS A 131 7.15 -4.75 -8.19
N SER A 132 7.48 -6.04 -8.06
CA SER A 132 8.61 -6.61 -8.79
C SER A 132 8.24 -6.75 -10.27
N VAL A 133 9.23 -6.82 -11.16
CA VAL A 133 9.03 -7.00 -12.60
C VAL A 133 8.09 -8.16 -12.94
N LYS A 134 8.22 -9.31 -12.26
CA LYS A 134 7.31 -10.45 -12.45
C LYS A 134 5.87 -10.10 -12.10
N SER A 135 5.67 -9.46 -10.95
CA SER A 135 4.33 -9.09 -10.50
C SER A 135 3.74 -7.96 -11.35
N PHE A 136 4.56 -7.05 -11.86
CA PHE A 136 4.15 -5.95 -12.70
C PHE A 136 3.72 -6.44 -14.09
N ASN A 137 4.51 -7.32 -14.72
CA ASN A 137 4.16 -7.91 -16.01
C ASN A 137 2.84 -8.69 -15.95
N GLU A 138 2.58 -9.42 -14.85
CA GLU A 138 1.30 -10.10 -14.67
C GLU A 138 0.14 -9.10 -14.50
N LEU A 139 0.36 -7.99 -13.79
CA LEU A 139 -0.62 -6.91 -13.64
C LEU A 139 -0.96 -6.28 -14.99
N VAL A 140 0.05 -5.92 -15.79
CA VAL A 140 -0.14 -5.34 -17.13
C VAL A 140 -0.92 -6.31 -18.03
N ALA A 141 -0.60 -7.60 -17.98
CA ALA A 141 -1.22 -8.60 -18.84
C ALA A 141 -2.68 -8.91 -18.47
N LYS A 142 -3.02 -8.92 -17.18
CA LYS A 142 -4.33 -9.43 -16.69
C LYS A 142 -5.23 -8.39 -16.03
N GLY A 143 -4.69 -7.20 -15.75
CA GLY A 143 -5.35 -6.18 -14.93
C GLY A 143 -5.40 -6.55 -13.44
N VAL A 144 -5.76 -5.56 -12.61
CA VAL A 144 -5.71 -5.68 -11.13
C VAL A 144 -6.66 -6.73 -10.57
N VAL A 145 -7.86 -6.88 -11.14
CA VAL A 145 -8.88 -7.82 -10.62
C VAL A 145 -8.40 -9.26 -10.69
N GLN A 146 -7.77 -9.65 -11.81
CA GLN A 146 -7.29 -11.02 -12.00
C GLN A 146 -5.90 -11.25 -11.36
N SER A 147 -4.98 -10.29 -11.49
CA SER A 147 -3.60 -10.45 -11.00
C SER A 147 -3.45 -10.18 -9.50
N LYS A 148 -4.31 -9.34 -8.93
CA LYS A 148 -4.29 -8.86 -7.54
C LYS A 148 -5.71 -8.76 -6.96
N PRO A 149 -6.45 -9.88 -6.87
CA PRO A 149 -7.82 -9.88 -6.36
C PRO A 149 -7.95 -9.27 -4.95
N GLN A 150 -6.93 -9.42 -4.11
CA GLN A 150 -6.88 -8.79 -2.79
C GLN A 150 -6.84 -7.25 -2.86
N HIS A 151 -6.08 -6.68 -3.80
CA HIS A 151 -6.04 -5.22 -3.99
C HIS A 151 -7.34 -4.71 -4.60
N ALA A 152 -7.95 -5.49 -5.51
CA ALA A 152 -9.27 -5.17 -6.04
C ALA A 152 -10.31 -5.14 -4.91
N ALA A 153 -10.32 -6.13 -4.01
CA ALA A 153 -11.21 -6.15 -2.85
C ALA A 153 -10.99 -4.95 -1.91
N GLN A 154 -9.73 -4.59 -1.64
CA GLN A 154 -9.38 -3.41 -0.86
C GLN A 154 -9.97 -2.13 -1.48
N MET A 155 -9.76 -1.89 -2.77
CA MET A 155 -10.33 -0.73 -3.46
C MET A 155 -11.86 -0.73 -3.42
N GLN A 156 -12.52 -1.89 -3.58
CA GLN A 156 -13.98 -1.98 -3.47
C GLN A 156 -14.49 -1.59 -2.07
N ILE A 157 -13.79 -2.00 -1.01
CA ILE A 157 -14.13 -1.59 0.35
C ILE A 157 -13.98 -0.08 0.53
N TYR A 158 -12.88 0.50 0.05
CA TYR A 158 -12.66 1.95 0.13
C TYR A 158 -13.73 2.72 -0.64
N MET A 159 -14.04 2.30 -1.86
CA MET A 159 -15.14 2.86 -2.65
C MET A 159 -16.48 2.78 -1.92
N HIS A 160 -16.80 1.61 -1.36
CA HIS A 160 -18.06 1.40 -0.64
C HIS A 160 -18.18 2.31 0.60
N LEU A 161 -17.15 2.34 1.44
CA LEU A 161 -17.19 3.07 2.72
C LEU A 161 -17.01 4.59 2.56
N THR A 162 -16.41 5.06 1.47
CA THR A 162 -16.32 6.51 1.16
C THR A 162 -17.45 7.03 0.30
N GLY A 163 -18.25 6.14 -0.32
CA GLY A 163 -19.25 6.51 -1.33
C GLY A 163 -18.66 6.92 -2.68
N ILE A 164 -17.33 6.81 -2.87
CA ILE A 164 -16.66 7.12 -4.13
C ILE A 164 -16.84 5.95 -5.09
N THR A 165 -17.31 6.22 -6.30
CA THR A 165 -17.74 5.18 -7.26
C THR A 165 -16.64 4.66 -8.18
N ARG A 166 -15.41 5.17 -8.05
CA ARG A 166 -14.26 4.78 -8.87
C ARG A 166 -12.98 4.70 -8.05
N ALA A 167 -12.02 3.93 -8.55
CA ALA A 167 -10.66 3.89 -8.02
C ALA A 167 -9.66 3.99 -9.16
N LEU A 168 -8.52 4.62 -8.88
CA LEU A 168 -7.32 4.59 -9.70
C LEU A 168 -6.28 3.74 -8.98
N TYR A 169 -5.91 2.63 -9.61
CA TYR A 169 -4.82 1.79 -9.16
C TYR A 169 -3.54 2.19 -9.91
N VAL A 170 -2.55 2.75 -9.21
CA VAL A 170 -1.27 3.14 -9.81
C VAL A 170 -0.20 2.15 -9.35
N ALA A 171 0.43 1.49 -10.31
CA ALA A 171 1.53 0.57 -10.05
C ALA A 171 2.85 1.22 -10.45
N VAL A 172 3.93 0.87 -9.75
CA VAL A 172 5.29 1.08 -10.27
C VAL A 172 6.10 -0.20 -10.20
N CYS A 173 6.85 -0.48 -11.26
CA CYS A 173 7.83 -1.56 -11.29
C CYS A 173 9.14 -1.10 -10.62
N LYS A 174 9.49 -1.68 -9.47
CA LYS A 174 10.72 -1.30 -8.73
C LYS A 174 12.01 -1.63 -9.48
N ASP A 175 11.95 -2.55 -10.43
CA ASP A 175 13.10 -2.98 -11.20
C ASP A 175 13.37 -2.08 -12.41
N THR A 176 12.36 -1.38 -12.92
CA THR A 176 12.45 -0.63 -14.20
C THR A 176 11.87 0.78 -14.15
N ASP A 177 11.28 1.19 -13.01
CA ASP A 177 10.62 2.48 -12.79
C ASP A 177 9.44 2.76 -13.75
N ALA A 178 8.86 1.71 -14.35
CA ALA A 178 7.70 1.81 -15.23
C ALA A 178 6.40 1.94 -14.42
N LEU A 179 5.46 2.76 -14.91
CA LEU A 179 4.08 2.89 -14.40
C LEU A 179 3.11 1.99 -15.17
#